data_AF-A0A9W7Q6B7-F1
#
_entry.id   AF-A0A9W7Q6B7-F1
#
_cell.length_a   1.000
_cell.length_b   1.000
_cell.length_c   1.000
_cell.angle_alpha   90.00
_cell.angle_beta   90.00
_cell.angle_gamma   90.00
#
_symmetry.space_group_name_H-M   'P 1'
#
loop_
_entity.id
_entity.type
_entity.pdbx_description
1 polymer ?
#
loop_
_entity_poly.entity_id
_entity_poly.type
_entity_poly.pdbx_seq_one_letter_code
_entity_poly.pdbx_strand_id
1 'polypeptide(L)'
;MENQLLLPDELKKCAQNMEFSLITGKLDIDTLINKIEIPNLTDFLEFHIHVENKLLFLEYEYELEEDYIITDEDEYMYEKYEDIIKERIKLKITEHNKAIKKLNFDKPYSLLIYYIKDGFVFYNYTIKDDNSTIYETTLEDIIESAIQEIPQDKLEEIKTNRLAEITEQMQKLKDIIFSDAKFKSSTNDRLRRSYSAHFFRDKREYIELIRRAGYIHPNIFIEEIWREFKEKGLHK
;
A
#
# COMPACT_ATOMS: atom_id res chain seq x y z
N MET A 1 21.23 -31.61 -2.73
CA MET A 1 20.84 -30.57 -1.77
C MET A 1 19.96 -29.61 -2.55
N GLU A 2 18.68 -29.56 -2.21
CA GLU A 2 17.74 -28.61 -2.80
C GLU A 2 18.22 -27.17 -2.52
N ASN A 3 17.85 -26.23 -3.41
CA ASN A 3 18.30 -24.84 -3.51
C ASN A 3 18.32 -24.07 -2.16
N GLN A 4 19.34 -24.30 -1.33
CA GLN A 4 19.47 -23.66 -0.04
C GLN A 4 20.42 -22.47 -0.15
N LEU A 5 19.94 -21.29 0.26
CA LEU A 5 20.74 -20.08 0.38
C LEU A 5 21.90 -20.31 1.39
N LEU A 6 23.15 -20.20 0.93
CA LEU A 6 24.32 -20.27 1.80
C LEU A 6 24.53 -18.95 2.54
N LEU A 7 24.59 -19.00 3.87
CA LEU A 7 24.90 -17.84 4.70
C LEU A 7 26.37 -17.41 4.53
N PRO A 8 26.74 -16.16 4.89
CA PRO A 8 28.10 -15.64 4.66
C PRO A 8 29.22 -16.52 5.22
N ASP A 9 29.04 -17.07 6.43
CA ASP A 9 30.03 -17.96 7.05
C ASP A 9 30.11 -19.34 6.37
N GLU A 10 29.00 -19.84 5.83
CA GLU A 10 28.92 -21.12 5.13
C GLU A 10 29.58 -21.00 3.76
N LEU A 11 29.27 -19.93 3.02
CA LEU A 11 29.89 -19.64 1.73
C LEU A 11 31.40 -19.41 1.88
N LYS A 12 31.83 -18.70 2.94
CA LYS A 12 33.25 -18.50 3.23
C LYS A 12 33.98 -19.82 3.49
N LYS A 13 33.39 -20.74 4.27
CA LYS A 13 33.97 -22.07 4.50
C LYS A 13 34.02 -22.89 3.20
N CYS A 14 32.96 -22.83 2.39
CA CYS A 14 32.89 -23.50 1.11
C CYS A 14 34.01 -23.02 0.16
N ALA A 15 34.14 -21.70 0.00
CA ALA A 15 35.19 -21.10 -0.81
C ALA A 15 36.61 -21.45 -0.32
N GLN A 16 36.84 -21.47 1.00
CA GLN A 16 38.12 -21.91 1.56
C GLN A 16 38.46 -23.36 1.20
N ASN A 17 37.48 -24.26 1.30
CA ASN A 17 37.67 -25.68 0.97
C ASN A 17 37.92 -25.91 -0.53
N MET A 18 37.32 -25.07 -1.39
CA MET A 18 37.46 -25.14 -2.85
C MET A 18 38.60 -24.24 -3.40
N GLU A 19 39.35 -23.57 -2.52
CA GLU A 19 40.41 -22.62 -2.88
C GLU A 19 39.98 -21.43 -3.76
N PHE A 20 38.74 -20.96 -3.59
CA PHE A 20 38.23 -19.77 -4.25
C PHE A 20 38.46 -18.51 -3.43
N SER A 21 38.67 -17.39 -4.12
CA SER A 21 38.67 -16.06 -3.53
C SER A 21 37.31 -15.41 -3.76
N LEU A 22 36.65 -15.06 -2.65
CA LEU A 22 35.38 -14.34 -2.68
C LEU A 22 35.61 -12.83 -2.71
N ILE A 23 34.96 -12.15 -3.65
CA ILE A 23 35.00 -10.70 -3.80
C ILE A 23 33.58 -10.17 -3.75
N THR A 24 33.30 -9.20 -2.88
CA THR A 24 32.02 -8.50 -2.94
C THR A 24 31.99 -7.62 -4.18
N GLY A 25 30.99 -7.81 -5.04
CA GLY A 25 30.87 -7.05 -6.29
C GLY A 25 29.42 -6.93 -6.74
N LYS A 26 29.01 -5.70 -7.06
CA LYS A 26 27.65 -5.43 -7.51
C LYS A 26 27.50 -5.64 -9.00
N LEU A 27 26.44 -6.32 -9.41
CA LEU A 27 26.15 -6.56 -10.83
C LEU A 27 24.66 -6.50 -11.11
N ASP A 28 24.28 -5.58 -11.99
CA ASP A 28 22.94 -5.56 -12.57
C ASP A 28 22.87 -6.62 -13.68
N ILE A 29 22.36 -7.81 -13.35
CA ILE A 29 22.26 -8.95 -14.26
C ILE A 29 21.29 -8.66 -15.41
N ASP A 30 20.27 -7.83 -15.19
CA ASP A 30 19.20 -7.60 -16.18
C ASP A 30 19.68 -6.77 -17.37
N THR A 31 20.71 -5.95 -17.17
CA THR A 31 21.34 -5.17 -18.25
C THR A 31 22.30 -5.98 -19.12
N LEU A 32 22.63 -7.22 -18.75
CA LEU A 32 23.63 -8.03 -19.44
C LEU A 32 23.04 -8.89 -20.55
N ILE A 33 23.65 -8.80 -21.73
CA ILE A 33 23.30 -9.62 -22.91
C ILE A 33 23.97 -11.00 -22.86
N ASN A 34 25.23 -11.06 -22.41
CA ASN A 34 26.04 -12.29 -22.39
C ASN A 34 26.06 -12.90 -20.98
N LYS A 35 24.92 -13.48 -20.56
CA LYS A 35 24.79 -14.14 -19.25
C LYS A 35 24.31 -15.59 -19.38
N ILE A 36 24.81 -16.44 -18.50
CA ILE A 36 24.44 -17.85 -18.39
C ILE A 36 24.15 -18.15 -16.92
N GLU A 37 22.92 -18.57 -16.65
CA GLU A 37 22.51 -18.99 -15.32
C GLU A 37 22.82 -20.47 -15.10
N ILE A 38 23.37 -20.79 -13.93
CA ILE A 38 23.48 -22.14 -13.40
C ILE A 38 22.58 -22.18 -12.14
N PRO A 39 21.34 -22.66 -12.24
CA PRO A 39 20.32 -22.44 -11.20
C PRO A 39 20.62 -23.13 -9.87
N ASN A 40 21.33 -24.26 -9.89
CA ASN A 40 21.72 -24.95 -8.68
C ASN A 40 23.06 -24.42 -8.18
N LEU A 41 23.09 -23.91 -6.93
CA LEU A 41 24.30 -23.33 -6.35
C LEU A 41 25.44 -24.35 -6.18
N THR A 42 25.11 -25.62 -5.91
CA THR A 42 26.13 -26.68 -5.80
C THR A 42 26.76 -26.93 -7.16
N ASP A 43 25.94 -27.10 -8.20
CA ASP A 43 26.42 -27.29 -9.58
C ASP A 43 27.24 -26.08 -10.06
N PHE A 44 26.84 -24.85 -9.69
CA PHE A 44 27.59 -23.64 -10.02
C PHE A 44 29.01 -23.67 -9.41
N LEU A 45 29.11 -24.00 -8.12
CA LEU A 45 30.38 -24.06 -7.40
C LEU A 45 31.27 -25.19 -7.93
N GLU A 46 30.71 -26.37 -8.19
CA GLU A 46 31.42 -27.51 -8.78
C GLU A 46 31.90 -27.19 -10.20
N PHE A 47 31.06 -26.56 -11.03
CA PHE A 47 31.43 -26.14 -12.37
C PHE A 47 32.58 -25.13 -12.35
N HIS A 48 32.58 -24.20 -11.39
CA HIS A 48 33.65 -23.21 -11.25
C HIS A 48 35.02 -23.82 -10.95
N ILE A 49 35.10 -24.99 -10.28
CA ILE A 49 36.37 -25.70 -10.04
C ILE A 49 37.11 -26.01 -11.35
N HIS A 50 36.35 -26.27 -12.42
CA HIS A 50 36.90 -26.60 -13.74
C HIS A 50 37.27 -25.35 -14.56
N VAL A 51 37.05 -24.16 -14.02
CA VAL A 51 37.42 -22.90 -14.64
C VAL A 51 38.76 -22.44 -14.05
N GLU A 52 39.71 -22.04 -14.89
CA GLU A 52 41.03 -21.55 -14.45
C GLU A 52 40.98 -20.21 -13.67
N ASN A 53 39.78 -19.67 -13.45
CA ASN A 53 39.53 -18.48 -12.67
C ASN A 53 39.18 -18.90 -11.24
N LYS A 54 39.93 -18.43 -10.24
CA LYS A 54 39.65 -18.67 -8.81
C LYS A 54 38.86 -17.55 -8.14
N LEU A 55 38.43 -16.53 -8.89
CA LEU A 55 37.70 -15.38 -8.37
C LEU A 55 36.19 -15.59 -8.55
N LEU A 56 35.47 -15.57 -7.43
CA LEU A 56 34.02 -15.52 -7.38
C LEU A 56 33.58 -14.18 -6.83
N PHE A 57 32.75 -13.49 -7.60
CA PHE A 57 32.08 -12.28 -7.14
C PHE A 57 30.76 -12.66 -6.49
N LEU A 58 30.37 -11.93 -5.44
CA LEU A 58 29.12 -12.16 -4.75
C LEU A 58 28.47 -10.86 -4.28
N GLU A 59 27.15 -10.94 -4.17
CA GLU A 59 26.29 -9.94 -3.56
C GLU A 59 25.20 -10.64 -2.76
N TYR A 60 25.05 -10.23 -1.50
CA TYR A 60 23.92 -10.63 -0.67
C TYR A 60 22.93 -9.47 -0.62
N GLU A 61 21.66 -9.76 -0.80
CA GLU A 61 20.59 -8.81 -0.55
C GLU A 61 19.95 -9.12 0.80
N TYR A 62 19.64 -8.06 1.54
CA TYR A 62 18.98 -8.12 2.83
C TYR A 62 17.73 -7.27 2.73
N GLU A 63 16.64 -7.80 3.27
CA GLU A 63 15.39 -7.06 3.41
C GLU A 63 15.41 -6.23 4.69
N LEU A 64 14.68 -5.12 4.69
CA LEU A 64 14.50 -4.29 5.87
C LEU A 64 13.11 -4.52 6.46
N GLU A 65 13.04 -4.73 7.78
CA GLU A 65 11.74 -4.91 8.48
C GLU A 65 10.77 -3.75 8.19
N GLU A 66 11.31 -2.53 8.14
CA GLU A 66 10.56 -1.29 7.93
C GLU A 66 9.80 -1.26 6.60
N ASP A 67 10.28 -1.97 5.57
CA ASP A 67 9.64 -2.01 4.25
C ASP A 67 8.35 -2.84 4.25
N TYR A 68 8.12 -3.67 5.28
CA TYR A 68 6.99 -4.59 5.37
C TYR A 68 6.03 -4.29 6.53
N ILE A 69 6.40 -3.39 7.43
CA ILE A 69 5.55 -2.97 8.54
C ILE A 69 4.58 -1.90 8.06
N ILE A 70 3.28 -2.16 8.24
CA ILE A 70 2.23 -1.17 7.99
C ILE A 70 2.08 -0.31 9.24
N THR A 71 2.11 1.01 9.08
CA THR A 71 2.13 1.97 10.17
C THR A 71 0.82 2.74 10.28
N ASP A 72 0.69 3.56 11.34
CA ASP A 72 -0.45 4.46 11.48
C ASP A 72 -0.47 5.54 10.39
N GLU A 73 0.67 5.84 9.76
CA GLU A 73 0.72 6.79 8.63
C GLU A 73 -0.07 6.29 7.43
N ASP A 74 -0.30 4.98 7.31
CA ASP A 74 -1.05 4.36 6.23
C ASP A 74 -2.58 4.40 6.44
N GLU A 75 -3.06 4.93 7.57
CA GLU A 75 -4.50 4.98 7.90
C GLU A 75 -5.33 5.74 6.84
N TYR A 76 -4.73 6.71 6.14
CA TYR A 76 -5.42 7.46 5.08
C TYR A 76 -5.97 6.56 3.95
N MET A 77 -5.35 5.39 3.71
CA MET A 77 -5.77 4.46 2.66
C MET A 77 -7.14 3.83 2.95
N TYR A 78 -7.49 3.72 4.22
CA TYR A 78 -8.74 3.11 4.68
C TYR A 78 -9.59 4.00 5.60
N GLU A 79 -9.24 5.27 5.75
CA GLU A 79 -10.01 6.25 6.54
C GLU A 79 -11.45 6.42 6.02
N LYS A 80 -11.68 6.20 4.73
CA LYS A 80 -12.98 6.35 4.05
C LYS A 80 -14.02 5.28 4.41
N TYR A 81 -13.60 4.18 5.02
CA TYR A 81 -14.48 3.06 5.37
C TYR A 81 -15.21 3.31 6.69
N GLU A 82 -16.22 2.52 6.99
CA GLU A 82 -16.96 2.57 8.25
C GLU A 82 -16.17 1.89 9.37
N ASP A 83 -16.39 2.29 10.63
CA ASP A 83 -15.60 1.84 11.78
C ASP A 83 -15.54 0.31 11.90
N ILE A 84 -16.64 -0.39 11.61
CA ILE A 84 -16.67 -1.86 11.61
C ILE A 84 -15.69 -2.49 10.61
N ILE A 85 -15.47 -1.84 9.45
CA ILE A 85 -14.49 -2.27 8.45
C ILE A 85 -13.09 -1.88 8.91
N LYS A 86 -12.91 -0.65 9.41
CA LYS A 86 -11.62 -0.16 9.93
C LYS A 86 -11.07 -1.06 11.03
N GLU A 87 -11.91 -1.46 11.98
CA GLU A 87 -11.49 -2.35 13.08
C GLU A 87 -11.00 -3.71 12.57
N ARG A 88 -11.61 -4.25 11.52
CA ARG A 88 -11.15 -5.51 10.89
C ARG A 88 -9.82 -5.32 10.16
N ILE A 89 -9.67 -4.22 9.43
CA ILE A 89 -8.41 -3.86 8.77
C ILE A 89 -7.29 -3.74 9.82
N LYS A 90 -7.51 -3.00 10.90
CA LYS A 90 -6.56 -2.83 12.01
C LYS A 90 -6.17 -4.15 12.67
N LEU A 91 -7.12 -5.07 12.85
CA LEU A 91 -6.85 -6.41 13.36
C LEU A 91 -5.91 -7.19 12.43
N LYS A 92 -6.18 -7.19 11.12
CA LYS A 92 -5.32 -7.87 10.14
C LYS A 92 -3.94 -7.23 10.01
N ILE A 93 -3.85 -5.89 10.03
CA ILE A 93 -2.56 -5.17 10.08
C ILE A 93 -1.76 -5.62 11.31
N THR A 94 -2.41 -5.74 12.47
CA THR A 94 -1.75 -6.20 13.70
C THR A 94 -1.23 -7.64 13.55
N GLU A 95 -2.01 -8.53 12.94
CA GLU A 95 -1.62 -9.92 12.68
C GLU A 95 -0.45 -10.00 11.70
N HIS A 96 -0.51 -9.25 10.59
CA HIS A 96 0.56 -9.12 9.60
C HIS A 96 1.85 -8.62 10.24
N ASN A 97 1.81 -7.46 10.90
CA ASN A 97 2.99 -6.88 11.56
C ASN A 97 3.57 -7.82 12.64
N LYS A 98 2.73 -8.58 13.35
CA LYS A 98 3.20 -9.59 14.30
C LYS A 98 3.89 -10.76 13.61
N ALA A 99 3.48 -11.12 12.40
CA ALA A 99 4.13 -12.15 11.62
C ALA A 99 5.47 -11.66 11.04
N ILE A 100 5.52 -10.42 10.53
CA ILE A 100 6.77 -9.75 10.09
C ILE A 100 7.81 -9.71 11.21
N LYS A 101 7.42 -9.31 12.43
CA LYS A 101 8.31 -9.28 13.60
C LYS A 101 8.92 -10.62 14.04
N LYS A 102 8.44 -11.74 13.49
CA LYS A 102 9.01 -13.07 13.75
C LYS A 102 10.06 -13.46 12.72
N LEU A 103 10.14 -12.73 11.60
CA LEU A 103 11.13 -12.97 10.57
C LEU A 103 12.50 -12.49 11.05
N ASN A 104 13.54 -13.11 10.50
CA ASN A 104 14.92 -12.74 10.81
C ASN A 104 15.51 -12.00 9.60
N PHE A 105 15.51 -10.66 9.70
CA PHE A 105 16.05 -9.74 8.70
C PHE A 105 17.59 -9.59 8.76
N ASP A 106 18.24 -10.10 9.83
CA ASP A 106 19.70 -10.15 9.92
C ASP A 106 20.29 -11.24 8.99
N LYS A 107 19.44 -12.07 8.38
CA LYS A 107 19.84 -13.07 7.40
C LYS A 107 19.58 -12.57 5.99
N PRO A 108 20.48 -12.86 5.04
CA PRO A 108 20.26 -12.47 3.66
C PRO A 108 18.98 -13.12 3.12
N TYR A 109 18.29 -12.36 2.27
CA TYR A 109 17.14 -12.79 1.50
C TYR A 109 17.57 -13.46 0.19
N SER A 110 18.62 -12.96 -0.45
CA SER A 110 19.14 -13.54 -1.69
C SER A 110 20.66 -13.55 -1.72
N LEU A 111 21.22 -14.43 -2.55
CA LEU A 111 22.62 -14.50 -2.90
C LEU A 111 22.74 -14.55 -4.42
N LEU A 112 23.37 -13.53 -4.96
CA LEU A 112 23.93 -13.55 -6.31
C LEU A 112 25.41 -13.93 -6.20
N ILE A 113 25.81 -14.98 -6.91
CA ILE A 113 27.23 -15.34 -7.08
C ILE A 113 27.55 -15.49 -8.55
N TYR A 114 28.69 -14.97 -9.00
CA TYR A 114 29.05 -14.97 -10.41
C TYR A 114 30.55 -14.95 -10.66
N TYR A 115 30.94 -15.33 -11.86
CA TYR A 115 32.28 -15.09 -12.39
C TYR A 115 32.21 -14.73 -13.88
N ILE A 116 33.30 -14.14 -14.37
CA ILE A 116 33.43 -13.71 -15.76
C ILE A 116 34.44 -14.63 -16.46
N LYS A 117 34.07 -15.15 -17.63
CA LYS A 117 34.96 -15.92 -18.50
C LYS A 117 34.62 -15.65 -19.96
N ASP A 118 35.63 -15.34 -20.76
CA ASP A 118 35.49 -15.15 -22.21
C ASP A 118 34.38 -14.18 -22.64
N GLY A 119 34.14 -13.14 -21.83
CA GLY A 119 33.10 -12.14 -22.07
C GLY A 119 31.67 -12.57 -21.68
N PHE A 120 31.51 -13.73 -21.07
CA PHE A 120 30.26 -14.21 -20.48
C PHE A 120 30.29 -14.07 -18.96
N VAL A 121 29.14 -13.70 -18.40
CA VAL A 121 28.87 -13.79 -16.98
C VAL A 121 28.17 -15.12 -16.71
N PHE A 122 28.79 -15.98 -15.92
CA PHE A 122 28.16 -17.16 -15.38
C PHE A 122 27.71 -16.83 -13.97
N TYR A 123 26.44 -17.06 -13.65
CA TYR A 123 25.89 -16.70 -12.35
C TYR A 123 24.96 -17.77 -11.78
N ASN A 124 24.82 -17.74 -10.47
CA ASN A 124 23.74 -18.38 -9.73
C ASN A 124 23.04 -17.30 -8.91
N TYR A 125 21.71 -17.35 -8.90
CA TYR A 125 20.88 -16.52 -8.05
C TYR A 125 20.02 -17.43 -7.19
N THR A 126 20.24 -17.39 -5.88
CA THR A 126 19.49 -18.19 -4.91
C THR A 126 18.73 -17.25 -3.99
N ILE A 127 17.43 -17.47 -3.84
CA ILE A 127 16.57 -16.75 -2.89
C ILE A 127 16.31 -17.66 -1.70
N LYS A 128 16.15 -17.08 -0.52
CA LYS A 128 15.76 -17.76 0.71
C LYS A 128 14.42 -18.48 0.52
N ASP A 129 14.40 -19.78 0.80
CA ASP A 129 13.18 -20.61 0.81
C ASP A 129 12.38 -20.38 2.11
N ASP A 130 11.91 -19.15 2.28
CA ASP A 130 10.93 -18.78 3.29
C ASP A 130 9.55 -18.65 2.64
N ASN A 131 8.48 -18.64 3.45
CA ASN A 131 7.11 -18.46 2.97
C ASN A 131 6.96 -17.06 2.31
N SER A 132 7.16 -16.97 0.98
CA SER A 132 7.26 -15.71 0.23
C SER A 132 6.05 -14.81 0.38
N THR A 133 4.90 -15.40 0.68
CA THR A 133 3.59 -14.73 0.77
C THR A 133 3.58 -13.59 1.77
N ILE A 134 4.41 -13.65 2.82
CA ILE A 134 4.43 -12.59 3.84
C ILE A 134 5.12 -11.32 3.35
N TYR A 135 6.12 -11.46 2.47
CA TYR A 135 6.82 -10.35 1.83
C TYR A 135 6.00 -9.76 0.67
N GLU A 136 5.09 -10.55 0.11
CA GLU A 136 4.20 -10.13 -1.00
C GLU A 136 2.90 -9.47 -0.51
N THR A 137 2.53 -9.62 0.77
CA THR A 137 1.26 -9.10 1.29
C THR A 137 1.32 -7.58 1.43
N THR A 138 0.48 -6.88 0.66
CA THR A 138 0.35 -5.42 0.69
C THR A 138 -0.80 -4.97 1.59
N LEU A 139 -0.84 -3.66 1.89
CA LEU A 139 -2.00 -3.06 2.56
C LEU A 139 -3.29 -3.20 1.74
N GLU A 140 -3.21 -3.14 0.41
CA GLU A 140 -4.38 -3.34 -0.45
C GLU A 140 -4.97 -4.75 -0.30
N ASP A 141 -4.10 -5.76 -0.25
CA ASP A 141 -4.50 -7.16 -0.02
C ASP A 141 -5.18 -7.32 1.35
N ILE A 142 -4.65 -6.67 2.38
CA ILE A 142 -5.22 -6.69 3.73
C ILE A 142 -6.59 -6.02 3.76
N ILE A 143 -6.74 -4.86 3.10
CA ILE A 143 -8.02 -4.16 3.00
C ILE A 143 -9.05 -5.02 2.27
N GLU A 144 -8.68 -5.59 1.13
CA GLU A 144 -9.56 -6.46 0.36
C GLU A 144 -9.99 -7.67 1.17
N SER A 145 -9.02 -8.36 1.80
CA SER A 145 -9.29 -9.51 2.66
C SER A 145 -10.22 -9.16 3.84
N ALA A 146 -10.01 -8.01 4.50
CA ALA A 146 -10.87 -7.54 5.59
C ALA A 146 -12.33 -7.35 5.16
N ILE A 147 -12.54 -6.83 3.95
CA ILE A 147 -13.86 -6.58 3.37
C ILE A 147 -14.53 -7.88 2.95
N GLN A 148 -13.79 -8.79 2.28
CA GLN A 148 -14.31 -10.08 1.82
C GLN A 148 -14.79 -10.98 2.98
N GLU A 149 -14.22 -10.82 4.16
CA GLU A 149 -14.66 -11.53 5.37
C GLU A 149 -15.98 -11.00 5.95
N ILE A 150 -16.49 -9.85 5.48
CA ILE A 150 -17.79 -9.31 5.92
C ILE A 150 -18.90 -9.97 5.10
N PRO A 151 -19.90 -10.59 5.75
CA PRO A 151 -21.07 -11.11 5.05
C PRO A 151 -21.74 -10.04 4.18
N GLN A 152 -22.14 -10.41 2.96
CA GLN A 152 -22.67 -9.48 1.97
C GLN A 152 -23.91 -8.72 2.49
N ASP A 153 -24.78 -9.38 3.25
CA ASP A 153 -25.96 -8.78 3.89
C ASP A 153 -25.56 -7.65 4.86
N LYS A 154 -24.48 -7.85 5.64
CA LYS A 154 -23.94 -6.79 6.51
C LYS A 154 -23.30 -5.66 5.72
N LEU A 155 -22.63 -5.95 4.60
CA LEU A 155 -22.08 -4.90 3.73
C LEU A 155 -23.19 -4.02 3.15
N GLU A 156 -24.29 -4.63 2.71
CA GLU A 156 -25.47 -3.88 2.24
C GLU A 156 -26.15 -3.10 3.37
N GLU A 157 -26.21 -3.64 4.58
CA GLU A 157 -26.68 -2.92 5.77
C GLU A 157 -25.81 -1.68 6.05
N ILE A 158 -24.48 -1.83 6.03
CA ILE A 158 -23.53 -0.74 6.25
C ILE A 158 -23.74 0.37 5.20
N LYS A 159 -23.84 0.00 3.92
CA LYS A 159 -24.11 0.97 2.84
C LYS A 159 -25.44 1.69 3.05
N THR A 160 -26.48 0.97 3.42
CA THR A 160 -27.82 1.52 3.65
C THR A 160 -27.82 2.49 4.83
N ASN A 161 -27.19 2.09 5.94
CA ASN A 161 -27.05 2.93 7.13
C ASN A 161 -26.24 4.21 6.81
N ARG A 162 -25.15 4.10 6.05
CA ARG A 162 -24.39 5.26 5.58
C ARG A 162 -25.23 6.22 4.74
N LEU A 163 -26.03 5.70 3.81
CA LEU A 163 -26.92 6.54 2.99
C LEU A 163 -27.97 7.23 3.86
N ALA A 164 -28.54 6.52 4.85
CA ALA A 164 -29.50 7.09 5.79
C ALA A 164 -28.87 8.20 6.64
N GLU A 165 -27.68 7.97 7.20
CA GLU A 165 -26.94 8.98 7.97
C GLU A 165 -26.58 10.22 7.15
N ILE A 166 -26.05 10.04 5.93
CA ILE A 166 -25.76 11.15 5.03
C ILE A 166 -27.05 11.93 4.76
N THR A 167 -28.15 11.25 4.47
CA THR A 167 -29.45 11.89 4.22
C THR A 167 -29.93 12.70 5.42
N GLU A 168 -29.83 12.15 6.64
CA GLU A 168 -30.23 12.83 7.87
C GLU A 168 -29.35 14.08 8.13
N GLN A 169 -28.03 13.93 8.01
CA GLN A 169 -27.09 15.04 8.22
C GLN A 169 -27.26 16.13 7.16
N MET A 170 -27.51 15.74 5.90
CA MET A 170 -27.81 16.66 4.82
C MET A 170 -29.11 17.43 5.07
N GLN A 171 -30.14 16.77 5.61
CA GLN A 171 -31.38 17.45 5.98
C GLN A 171 -31.15 18.45 7.12
N LYS A 172 -30.40 18.09 8.16
CA LYS A 172 -30.01 19.02 9.24
C LYS A 172 -29.25 20.23 8.69
N LEU A 173 -28.32 20.02 7.76
CA LEU A 173 -27.58 21.10 7.11
C LEU A 173 -28.51 22.02 6.29
N LYS A 174 -29.46 21.44 5.55
CA LYS A 174 -30.50 22.21 4.84
C LYS A 174 -31.32 23.06 5.79
N ASP A 175 -31.78 22.51 6.91
CA ASP A 175 -32.59 23.23 7.90
C ASP A 175 -31.83 24.41 8.54
N ILE A 176 -30.53 24.23 8.82
CA ILE A 176 -29.64 25.31 9.26
C ILE A 176 -29.58 26.43 8.21
N ILE A 177 -29.34 26.08 6.94
CA ILE A 177 -29.23 27.05 5.85
C ILE A 177 -30.57 27.77 5.60
N PHE A 178 -31.69 27.04 5.60
CA PHE A 178 -33.03 27.61 5.44
C PHE A 178 -33.40 28.58 6.56
N SER A 179 -32.85 28.38 7.75
CA SER A 179 -33.08 29.25 8.90
C SER A 179 -32.20 30.50 8.88
N ASP A 180 -31.11 30.52 8.09
CA ASP A 180 -30.16 31.63 8.03
C ASP A 180 -30.74 32.84 7.27
N ALA A 181 -30.87 33.98 7.95
CA ALA A 181 -31.37 35.22 7.35
C ALA A 181 -30.52 35.70 6.16
N LYS A 182 -29.19 35.48 6.19
CA LYS A 182 -28.30 35.85 5.08
C LYS A 182 -28.60 35.01 3.84
N PHE A 183 -28.89 33.73 4.02
CA PHE A 183 -29.34 32.87 2.93
C PHE A 183 -30.65 33.37 2.33
N LYS A 184 -31.67 33.66 3.17
CA LYS A 184 -32.98 34.16 2.72
C LYS A 184 -32.86 35.45 1.90
N SER A 185 -31.93 36.33 2.28
CA SER A 185 -31.68 37.59 1.56
C SER A 185 -30.88 37.45 0.25
N SER A 186 -30.36 36.26 -0.04
CA SER A 186 -29.49 35.99 -1.21
C SER A 186 -30.29 35.68 -2.47
N THR A 187 -31.05 36.66 -2.97
CA THR A 187 -32.02 36.48 -4.06
C THR A 187 -31.42 36.27 -5.45
N ASN A 188 -30.16 36.69 -5.67
CA ASN A 188 -29.44 36.51 -6.94
C ASN A 188 -28.18 35.65 -6.80
N ASP A 189 -27.68 35.13 -7.92
CA ASP A 189 -26.53 34.19 -7.98
C ASP A 189 -25.27 34.76 -7.31
N ARG A 190 -24.96 36.05 -7.53
CA ARG A 190 -23.80 36.70 -6.90
C ARG A 190 -23.88 36.67 -5.38
N LEU A 191 -25.06 36.97 -4.81
CA LEU A 191 -25.26 36.94 -3.36
C LEU A 191 -25.17 35.51 -2.82
N ARG A 192 -25.70 34.51 -3.53
CA ARG A 192 -25.63 33.10 -3.11
C ARG A 192 -24.21 32.55 -3.14
N ARG A 193 -23.41 32.90 -4.15
CA ARG A 193 -21.97 32.55 -4.16
C ARG A 193 -21.22 33.20 -3.01
N SER A 194 -21.53 34.47 -2.70
CA SER A 194 -20.95 35.16 -1.55
C SER A 194 -21.34 34.48 -0.23
N TYR A 195 -22.62 34.13 -0.07
CA TYR A 195 -23.12 33.39 1.09
C TYR A 195 -22.40 32.05 1.24
N SER A 196 -22.36 31.25 0.18
CA SER A 196 -21.67 29.95 0.13
C SER A 196 -20.21 30.07 0.59
N ALA A 197 -19.45 31.01 0.02
CA ALA A 197 -18.05 31.21 0.38
C ALA A 197 -17.84 31.65 1.84
N HIS A 198 -18.81 32.34 2.45
CA HIS A 198 -18.73 32.71 3.87
C HIS A 198 -19.20 31.59 4.79
N PHE A 199 -20.28 30.90 4.43
CA PHE A 199 -20.88 29.86 5.27
C PHE A 199 -19.97 28.65 5.43
N PHE A 200 -19.26 28.26 4.36
CA PHE A 200 -18.39 27.08 4.34
C PHE A 200 -16.91 27.37 4.68
N ARG A 201 -16.50 28.64 4.82
CA ARG A 201 -15.08 29.05 4.93
C ARG A 201 -14.28 28.24 5.94
N ASP A 202 -14.85 28.05 7.13
CA ASP A 202 -14.18 27.40 8.27
C ASP A 202 -14.93 26.16 8.75
N LYS A 203 -15.86 25.63 7.93
CA LYS A 203 -16.72 24.48 8.27
C LYS A 203 -16.37 23.27 7.42
N ARG A 204 -15.18 22.71 7.68
CA ARG A 204 -14.65 21.57 6.90
C ARG A 204 -15.57 20.36 6.97
N GLU A 205 -16.22 20.13 8.11
CA GLU A 205 -17.17 19.06 8.31
C GLU A 205 -18.37 19.13 7.36
N TYR A 206 -18.87 20.34 7.05
CA TYR A 206 -19.97 20.49 6.11
C TYR A 206 -19.52 20.37 4.66
N ILE A 207 -18.30 20.79 4.34
CA ILE A 207 -17.70 20.56 3.01
C ILE A 207 -17.57 19.06 2.76
N GLU A 208 -17.10 18.31 3.75
CA GLU A 208 -16.93 16.87 3.62
C GLU A 208 -18.28 16.15 3.54
N LEU A 209 -19.27 16.56 4.33
CA LEU A 209 -20.62 16.03 4.26
C LEU A 209 -21.25 16.18 2.87
N ILE A 210 -21.16 17.37 2.25
CA ILE A 210 -21.74 17.57 0.91
C ILE A 210 -20.96 16.80 -0.16
N ARG A 211 -19.65 16.60 0.00
CA ARG A 211 -18.85 15.75 -0.91
C ARG A 211 -19.27 14.29 -0.80
N ARG A 212 -19.47 13.78 0.42
CA ARG A 212 -20.01 12.43 0.67
C ARG A 212 -21.41 12.26 0.07
N ALA A 213 -22.19 13.34 -0.01
CA ALA A 213 -23.49 13.37 -0.68
C ALA A 213 -23.41 13.58 -2.21
N GLY A 214 -22.21 13.68 -2.81
CA GLY A 214 -21.99 13.77 -4.25
C GLY A 214 -21.82 15.18 -4.82
N TYR A 215 -21.78 16.23 -3.99
CA TYR A 215 -21.56 17.60 -4.47
C TYR A 215 -20.08 17.93 -4.58
N ILE A 216 -19.63 18.25 -5.80
CA ILE A 216 -18.24 18.60 -6.09
C ILE A 216 -17.86 19.97 -5.48
N HIS A 217 -18.82 20.90 -5.39
CA HIS A 217 -18.57 22.27 -4.93
C HIS A 217 -19.74 22.84 -4.12
N PRO A 218 -19.50 23.56 -2.99
CA PRO A 218 -20.55 24.15 -2.16
C PRO A 218 -21.55 25.04 -2.90
N ASN A 219 -21.09 25.79 -3.90
CA ASN A 219 -21.98 26.61 -4.73
C ASN A 219 -23.06 25.79 -5.46
N ILE A 220 -22.74 24.57 -5.91
CA ILE A 220 -23.72 23.70 -6.60
C ILE A 220 -24.81 23.30 -5.61
N PHE A 221 -24.40 22.88 -4.42
CA PHE A 221 -25.30 22.54 -3.33
C PHE A 221 -26.20 23.72 -2.92
N ILE A 222 -25.64 24.92 -2.78
CA ILE A 222 -26.41 26.13 -2.44
C ILE A 222 -27.43 26.51 -3.53
N GLU A 223 -27.10 26.37 -4.81
CA GLU A 223 -28.06 26.63 -5.89
C GLU A 223 -29.21 25.62 -5.90
N GLU A 224 -28.94 24.35 -5.61
CA GLU A 224 -29.99 23.32 -5.49
C GLU A 224 -30.90 23.58 -4.29
N ILE A 225 -30.30 23.84 -3.12
CA ILE A 225 -31.03 24.24 -1.92
C ILE A 225 -31.88 25.49 -2.17
N TRP A 226 -31.37 26.47 -2.92
CA TRP A 226 -32.14 27.67 -3.25
C TRP A 226 -33.35 27.38 -4.15
N ARG A 227 -33.26 26.41 -5.07
CA ARG A 227 -34.43 25.97 -5.87
C ARG A 227 -35.47 25.33 -4.97
N GLU A 228 -35.06 24.40 -4.11
CA GLU A 228 -35.93 23.73 -3.14
C GLU A 228 -36.60 24.73 -2.19
N PHE A 229 -35.83 25.70 -1.69
CA PHE A 229 -36.32 26.78 -0.82
C PHE A 229 -37.41 27.63 -1.49
N LYS A 230 -37.24 27.93 -2.78
CA LYS A 230 -38.24 28.65 -3.56
C LYS A 230 -39.50 27.83 -3.79
N GLU A 231 -39.35 26.57 -4.15
CA GLU A 231 -40.47 25.63 -4.39
C GLU A 231 -41.34 25.46 -3.14
N LYS A 232 -40.73 25.43 -1.95
CA LYS A 232 -41.44 25.39 -0.66
C LYS A 232 -42.11 26.71 -0.26
N GLY A 233 -41.97 27.77 -1.05
CA GLY A 233 -42.59 29.08 -0.76
C GLY A 233 -41.96 29.84 0.40
N LEU A 234 -40.78 29.42 0.89
CA LEU A 234 -40.12 29.97 2.08
C LEU A 234 -39.35 31.28 1.83
N HIS A 235 -39.35 31.75 0.58
CA HIS A 235 -38.65 32.97 0.12
C HIS A 235 -39.48 34.26 0.26
N LYS A 236 -40.68 34.16 0.83
CA LYS A 236 -41.62 35.27 1.05
C LYS A 236 -41.50 35.83 2.45
#